data_AF-A0A917JQV6-F1
#
_entry.id   AF-A0A917JQV6-F1
#
_cell.length_a   1.000
_cell.length_b   1.000
_cell.length_c   1.000
_cell.angle_alpha   90.00
_cell.angle_beta   90.00
_cell.angle_gamma   90.00
#
_symmetry.space_group_name_H-M   'P 1'
#
loop_
_entity.id
_entity.type
_entity.pdbx_description
1 polymer ?
#
loop_
_entity_poly.entity_id
_entity_poly.type
_entity_poly.pdbx_seq_one_letter_code
_entity_poly.pdbx_strand_id
1 'polypeptide(L)'
;MADFAADVFLGFSHYLPVLLITIAGSMFYRKHGLRLGFQTFCLIAFGIVLNVALKGTFKVPLSPKLSTVHYAFPSGHMQLSTLFYLWWLIYLPFWWYRIALLVIIPGIGAAMIHYEFHTLVDVMGGFVTGLLVVSGYYYMLKQDVKCLPWVLIVIITILQIYNVFVYKLIPSHAWTMYYYFSVLVLLERVVSLNGRFFTLWQPVQPIKKHQPFREMRYES
;
A
#
# COMPACT_ATOMS: atom_id res chain seq x y z
N MET A 1 16.22 15.61 -19.97
CA MET A 1 16.77 14.74 -18.91
C MET A 1 15.89 14.71 -17.67
N ALA A 2 15.36 15.85 -17.22
CA ALA A 2 14.41 15.90 -16.09
C ALA A 2 13.15 15.07 -16.34
N ASP A 3 12.56 15.15 -17.54
CA ASP A 3 11.33 14.39 -17.89
C ASP A 3 11.56 12.88 -17.82
N PHE A 4 12.66 12.38 -18.38
CA PHE A 4 13.02 10.96 -18.29
C PHE A 4 13.17 10.49 -16.83
N ALA A 5 13.82 11.29 -15.98
CA ALA A 5 13.95 10.95 -14.56
C ALA A 5 12.58 10.94 -13.87
N ALA A 6 11.73 11.92 -14.16
CA ALA A 6 10.36 12.00 -13.64
C ALA A 6 9.52 10.79 -14.07
N ASP A 7 9.61 10.37 -15.33
CA ASP A 7 8.93 9.18 -15.87
C ASP A 7 9.38 7.90 -15.17
N VAL A 8 10.69 7.74 -14.95
CA VAL A 8 11.24 6.59 -14.22
C VAL A 8 10.69 6.55 -12.80
N PHE A 9 10.72 7.68 -12.08
CA PHE A 9 10.19 7.75 -10.72
C PHE A 9 8.69 7.48 -10.68
N LEU A 10 7.90 8.12 -11.55
CA LEU A 10 6.47 7.90 -11.62
C LEU A 10 6.15 6.44 -11.97
N GLY A 11 6.98 5.81 -12.83
CA GLY A 11 7.01 4.37 -13.11
C GLY A 11 6.87 3.50 -11.87
N PHE A 12 7.63 3.80 -10.81
CA PHE A 12 7.61 3.07 -9.54
C PHE A 12 6.29 3.19 -8.75
N SER A 13 5.37 4.06 -9.16
CA SER A 13 4.03 4.19 -8.57
C SER A 13 2.93 3.50 -9.38
N HIS A 14 3.24 2.98 -10.58
CA HIS A 14 2.25 2.28 -11.40
C HIS A 14 1.94 0.87 -10.87
N TYR A 15 0.73 0.40 -11.20
CA TYR A 15 0.22 -0.90 -10.76
C TYR A 15 1.12 -2.07 -11.19
N LEU A 16 1.68 -2.04 -12.40
CA LEU A 16 2.45 -3.15 -12.95
C LEU A 16 3.78 -3.33 -12.20
N PRO A 17 4.64 -2.30 -12.02
CA PRO A 17 5.83 -2.42 -11.18
C PRO A 17 5.52 -2.84 -9.74
N VAL A 18 4.49 -2.25 -9.11
CA VAL A 18 4.09 -2.63 -7.74
C VAL A 18 3.69 -4.11 -7.67
N LEU A 19 2.93 -4.60 -8.64
CA LEU A 19 2.54 -6.00 -8.73
C LEU A 19 3.76 -6.91 -8.94
N LEU A 20 4.66 -6.58 -9.87
CA LEU A 20 5.86 -7.37 -10.15
C LEU A 20 6.79 -7.43 -8.93
N ILE A 21 7.01 -6.30 -8.25
CA ILE A 21 7.80 -6.26 -7.02
C ILE A 21 7.12 -7.07 -5.91
N THR A 22 5.79 -7.00 -5.80
CA THR A 22 5.03 -7.80 -4.81
C THR A 22 5.20 -9.29 -5.07
N ILE A 23 5.06 -9.75 -6.32
CA ILE A 23 5.20 -11.17 -6.70
C ILE A 23 6.64 -11.62 -6.47
N ALA A 24 7.62 -10.90 -7.02
CA ALA A 24 9.03 -11.23 -6.88
C ALA A 24 9.48 -11.24 -5.40
N GLY A 25 9.09 -10.23 -4.64
CA GLY A 25 9.36 -10.13 -3.21
C GLY A 25 8.71 -11.25 -2.42
N SER A 26 7.46 -11.62 -2.76
CA SER A 26 6.75 -12.73 -2.11
C SER A 26 7.42 -14.08 -2.41
N MET A 27 7.91 -14.30 -3.63
CA MET A 27 8.66 -15.51 -3.97
C MET A 27 9.99 -15.57 -3.23
N PHE A 28 10.69 -14.43 -3.11
CA PHE A 28 11.96 -14.36 -2.39
C PHE A 28 11.77 -14.60 -0.88
N TYR A 29 10.65 -14.16 -0.31
CA TYR A 29 10.32 -14.28 1.11
C TYR A 29 9.71 -15.65 1.50
N ARG A 30 10.15 -16.74 0.84
CA ARG A 30 9.76 -18.17 1.01
C ARG A 30 8.55 -18.44 1.93
N LYS A 31 8.79 -18.69 3.22
CA LYS A 31 7.78 -19.20 4.16
C LYS A 31 6.68 -18.18 4.52
N HIS A 32 6.96 -16.89 4.37
CA HIS A 32 6.06 -15.81 4.80
C HIS A 32 5.63 -14.90 3.64
N GLY A 33 6.12 -15.17 2.42
CA GLY A 33 5.93 -14.27 1.28
C GLY A 33 4.49 -14.18 0.82
N LEU A 34 3.77 -15.31 0.77
CA LEU A 34 2.34 -15.31 0.45
C LEU A 34 1.54 -14.43 1.43
N ARG A 35 1.88 -14.51 2.72
CA ARG A 35 1.26 -13.71 3.79
C ARG A 35 1.57 -12.22 3.59
N LEU A 36 2.84 -11.88 3.33
CA LEU A 36 3.24 -10.50 3.08
C LEU A 36 2.55 -9.93 1.83
N GLY A 37 2.48 -10.71 0.75
CA GLY A 37 1.80 -10.34 -0.49
C GLY A 37 0.31 -10.13 -0.29
N PHE A 38 -0.37 -11.04 0.40
CA PHE A 38 -1.79 -10.90 0.77
C PHE A 38 -2.03 -9.62 1.59
N GLN A 39 -1.25 -9.41 2.65
CA GLN A 39 -1.38 -8.23 3.50
C GLN A 39 -1.09 -6.93 2.74
N THR A 40 -0.11 -6.95 1.83
CA THR A 40 0.19 -5.82 0.92
C THR A 40 -1.00 -5.51 0.04
N PHE A 41 -1.60 -6.53 -0.58
CA PHE A 41 -2.75 -6.35 -1.46
C PHE A 41 -3.95 -5.78 -0.70
N CYS A 42 -4.28 -6.35 0.46
CA CYS A 42 -5.35 -5.84 1.32
C CYS A 42 -5.13 -4.38 1.72
N LEU A 43 -3.90 -4.02 2.11
CA LEU A 43 -3.53 -2.66 2.48
C LEU A 43 -3.67 -1.67 1.31
N ILE A 44 -3.21 -2.04 0.12
CA ILE A 44 -3.31 -1.19 -1.08
C ILE A 44 -4.78 -1.03 -1.51
N ALA A 45 -5.54 -2.13 -1.57
CA ALA A 45 -6.94 -2.10 -1.99
C ALA A 45 -7.77 -1.24 -1.03
N PHE A 46 -7.57 -1.41 0.29
CA PHE A 46 -8.18 -0.54 1.30
C PHE A 46 -7.77 0.93 1.11
N GLY A 47 -6.47 1.18 0.91
CA GLY A 47 -5.93 2.51 0.69
C GLY A 47 -6.51 3.23 -0.53
N ILE A 48 -6.75 2.51 -1.63
CA ILE A 48 -7.35 3.06 -2.84
C ILE A 48 -8.80 3.50 -2.57
N VAL A 49 -9.62 2.65 -1.94
CA VAL A 49 -11.02 3.00 -1.60
C VAL A 49 -11.07 4.20 -0.65
N LEU A 50 -10.18 4.23 0.35
CA LEU A 50 -10.02 5.37 1.25
C LEU A 50 -9.57 6.63 0.52
N ASN A 51 -8.62 6.55 -0.42
CA ASN A 51 -8.16 7.71 -1.19
C ASN A 51 -9.31 8.34 -1.99
N VAL A 52 -10.16 7.51 -2.60
CA VAL A 52 -11.34 7.98 -3.34
C VAL A 52 -12.33 8.67 -2.40
N ALA A 53 -12.56 8.13 -1.20
CA ALA A 53 -13.41 8.78 -0.19
C ALA A 53 -12.84 10.14 0.25
N LEU A 54 -11.54 10.22 0.51
CA LEU A 54 -10.89 11.49 0.88
C LEU A 54 -10.99 12.51 -0.26
N LYS A 55 -10.74 12.08 -1.50
CA LYS A 55 -10.91 12.91 -2.70
C LYS A 55 -12.32 13.47 -2.82
N GLY A 56 -13.32 12.63 -2.61
CA GLY A 56 -14.73 13.04 -2.62
C GLY A 56 -15.08 14.00 -1.48
N THR A 57 -14.36 13.94 -0.36
CA THR A 57 -14.57 14.81 0.80
C THR A 57 -13.99 16.21 0.56
N PHE A 58 -12.74 16.30 0.11
CA PHE A 58 -12.05 17.58 -0.04
C PHE A 58 -12.37 18.28 -1.36
N LYS A 59 -12.71 17.52 -2.41
CA LYS A 59 -13.11 18.04 -3.73
C LYS A 59 -12.16 19.09 -4.33
N VAL A 60 -10.86 19.01 -4.01
CA VAL A 60 -9.85 19.92 -4.56
C VAL A 60 -9.75 19.67 -6.07
N PRO A 61 -9.97 20.68 -6.93
CA PRO A 61 -9.96 20.49 -8.37
C PRO A 61 -8.57 20.10 -8.86
N LEU A 62 -8.52 19.20 -9.85
CA LEU A 62 -7.28 18.87 -10.54
C LEU A 62 -6.87 19.99 -11.49
N SER A 63 -5.59 20.05 -11.82
CA SER A 63 -5.05 20.98 -12.81
C SER A 63 -5.87 20.91 -14.11
N PRO A 64 -6.35 22.05 -14.66
CA PRO A 64 -7.13 22.07 -15.89
C PRO A 64 -6.42 21.45 -17.09
N LYS A 65 -5.09 21.36 -17.06
CA LYS A 65 -4.25 20.77 -18.10
C LYS A 65 -4.51 19.27 -18.32
N LEU A 66 -5.03 18.55 -17.31
CA LEU A 66 -5.25 17.10 -17.38
C LEU A 66 -6.61 16.67 -17.95
N SER A 67 -7.46 17.61 -18.40
CA SER A 67 -8.77 17.36 -19.05
C SER A 67 -9.70 16.35 -18.36
N THR A 68 -9.47 16.04 -17.08
CA THR A 68 -10.17 15.00 -16.32
C THR A 68 -10.91 15.59 -15.14
N VAL A 69 -12.12 15.09 -14.87
CA VAL A 69 -13.03 15.59 -13.81
C VAL A 69 -12.73 14.92 -12.46
N HIS A 70 -11.45 14.71 -12.16
CA HIS A 70 -11.03 14.07 -10.91
C HIS A 70 -10.57 15.10 -9.89
N TYR A 71 -10.50 14.69 -8.62
CA TYR A 71 -9.97 15.53 -7.54
C TYR A 71 -8.49 15.27 -7.32
N ALA A 72 -7.75 16.33 -6.99
CA ALA A 72 -6.30 16.29 -6.77
C ALA A 72 -5.95 15.75 -5.38
N PHE A 73 -6.61 16.24 -4.33
CA PHE A 73 -6.22 16.02 -2.95
C PHE A 73 -6.97 14.85 -2.29
N PRO A 74 -6.30 13.94 -1.57
CA PRO A 74 -4.84 13.75 -1.52
C PRO A 74 -4.32 12.98 -2.75
N SER A 75 -3.02 13.11 -3.06
CA SER A 75 -2.40 12.39 -4.18
C SER A 75 -2.49 10.87 -4.01
N GLY A 76 -3.15 10.22 -4.98
CA GLY A 76 -3.33 8.76 -4.98
C GLY A 76 -2.03 8.01 -5.24
N HIS A 77 -1.20 8.48 -6.17
CA HIS A 77 0.12 7.88 -6.45
C HIS A 77 1.02 7.97 -5.21
N MET A 78 1.07 9.14 -4.56
CA MET A 78 1.89 9.30 -3.36
C MET A 78 1.40 8.42 -2.21
N GLN A 79 0.08 8.36 -1.99
CA GLN A 79 -0.51 7.51 -0.96
C GLN A 79 -0.19 6.03 -1.24
N LEU A 80 -0.41 5.55 -2.47
CA LEU A 80 -0.14 4.17 -2.86
C LEU A 80 1.34 3.80 -2.71
N SER A 81 2.25 4.65 -3.19
CA SER A 81 3.68 4.44 -3.04
C SER A 81 4.08 4.41 -1.56
N THR A 82 3.54 5.31 -0.75
CA THR A 82 3.80 5.32 0.70
C THR A 82 3.29 4.04 1.36
N LEU A 83 2.06 3.60 1.04
CA LEU A 83 1.49 2.36 1.54
C LEU A 83 2.38 1.16 1.20
N PHE A 84 2.75 1.03 -0.08
CA PHE A 84 3.53 -0.09 -0.57
C PHE A 84 4.95 -0.09 0.02
N TYR A 85 5.70 0.97 -0.20
CA TYR A 85 7.12 1.00 0.15
C TYR A 85 7.36 0.97 1.66
N LEU A 86 6.57 1.70 2.45
CA LEU A 86 6.71 1.66 3.91
C LEU A 86 6.26 0.33 4.50
N TRP A 87 5.24 -0.33 3.92
CA TRP A 87 4.83 -1.66 4.36
C TRP A 87 5.96 -2.67 4.20
N TRP A 88 6.61 -2.68 3.04
CA TRP A 88 7.73 -3.59 2.77
C TRP A 88 8.98 -3.23 3.58
N LEU A 89 9.21 -1.95 3.88
CA LEU A 89 10.29 -1.48 4.74
C LEU A 89 10.29 -2.11 6.13
N ILE A 90 9.10 -2.37 6.69
CA ILE A 90 8.95 -2.98 8.02
C ILE A 90 9.54 -4.39 8.06
N TYR A 91 9.45 -5.14 6.96
CA TYR A 91 9.81 -6.56 6.91
C TYR A 91 11.13 -6.84 6.20
N LEU A 92 11.58 -5.94 5.32
CA LEU A 92 12.86 -6.05 4.62
C LEU A 92 13.99 -5.42 5.45
N PRO A 93 14.97 -6.22 5.93
CA PRO A 93 16.05 -5.73 6.78
C PRO A 93 17.19 -5.05 5.99
N PHE A 94 17.03 -4.88 4.67
CA PHE A 94 18.09 -4.48 3.77
C PHE A 94 18.36 -2.97 3.85
N TRP A 95 19.60 -2.57 4.14
CA TRP A 95 19.97 -1.17 4.26
C TRP A 95 19.87 -0.43 2.92
N TRP A 96 20.22 -1.09 1.81
CA TRP A 96 20.11 -0.51 0.47
C TRP A 96 18.65 -0.21 0.10
N TYR A 97 17.71 -1.01 0.58
CA TYR A 97 16.28 -0.77 0.37
C TYR A 97 15.84 0.52 1.08
N ARG A 98 16.34 0.78 2.28
CA ARG A 98 16.08 2.04 3.02
C ARG A 98 16.56 3.25 2.24
N ILE A 99 17.78 3.18 1.70
CA ILE A 99 18.32 4.25 0.86
C ILE A 99 17.48 4.42 -0.41
N ALA A 100 17.11 3.31 -1.06
CA ALA A 100 16.24 3.37 -2.23
C ALA A 100 14.91 4.09 -1.91
N LEU A 101 14.30 3.85 -0.74
CA LEU A 101 13.07 4.55 -0.36
C LEU A 101 13.25 6.05 -0.12
N LEU A 102 14.38 6.46 0.46
CA LEU A 102 14.72 7.88 0.62
C LEU A 102 14.87 8.60 -0.71
N VAL A 103 15.10 7.87 -1.80
CA VAL A 103 15.18 8.43 -3.16
C VAL A 103 13.85 8.30 -3.90
N ILE A 104 13.24 7.10 -3.89
CA ILE A 104 12.03 6.78 -4.66
C ILE A 104 10.83 7.59 -4.18
N ILE A 105 10.57 7.67 -2.86
CA ILE A 105 9.37 8.35 -2.35
C ILE A 105 9.42 9.86 -2.66
N PRO A 106 10.51 10.60 -2.34
CA PRO A 106 10.63 12.00 -2.74
C PRO A 106 10.69 12.17 -4.26
N GLY A 107 11.32 11.24 -4.99
CA GLY A 107 11.40 11.27 -6.45
C GLY A 107 10.01 11.19 -7.11
N ILE A 108 9.13 10.32 -6.61
CA ILE A 108 7.72 10.23 -7.07
C ILE A 108 6.99 11.55 -6.76
N GLY A 109 7.18 12.10 -5.56
CA GLY A 109 6.63 13.41 -5.17
C GLY A 109 7.06 14.52 -6.12
N ALA A 110 8.36 14.62 -6.36
CA ALA A 110 8.97 15.61 -7.26
C ALA A 110 8.49 15.44 -8.71
N ALA A 111 8.38 14.20 -9.20
CA ALA A 111 7.88 13.90 -10.55
C ALA A 111 6.44 14.40 -10.76
N MET A 112 5.56 14.21 -9.76
CA MET A 112 4.17 14.70 -9.86
C MET A 112 4.07 16.23 -9.84
N ILE A 113 4.96 16.90 -9.12
CA ILE A 113 5.03 18.37 -9.09
C ILE A 113 5.63 18.89 -10.41
N HIS A 114 6.66 18.23 -10.94
CA HIS A 114 7.30 18.56 -12.21
C HIS A 114 6.30 18.54 -13.38
N TYR A 115 5.44 17.52 -13.44
CA TYR A 115 4.38 17.44 -14.44
C TYR A 115 3.13 18.27 -14.12
N GLU A 116 3.16 19.06 -13.04
CA GLU A 116 2.04 19.88 -12.57
C GLU A 116 0.74 19.09 -12.37
N PHE A 117 0.87 17.79 -12.08
CA PHE A 117 -0.26 16.91 -11.76
C PHE A 117 -0.81 17.22 -10.37
N HIS A 118 0.09 17.58 -9.44
CA HIS A 118 -0.20 17.78 -8.04
C HIS A 118 0.63 18.92 -7.47
N THR A 119 0.05 19.65 -6.51
CA THR A 119 0.78 20.61 -5.67
C THR A 119 1.54 19.88 -4.57
N LEU A 120 2.50 20.57 -3.93
CA LEU A 120 3.19 20.03 -2.75
C LEU A 120 2.21 19.59 -1.64
N VAL A 121 1.11 20.33 -1.46
CA VAL A 121 0.08 20.00 -0.46
C VAL A 121 -0.59 18.67 -0.79
N ASP A 122 -0.93 18.40 -2.06
CA ASP A 122 -1.53 17.14 -2.48
C ASP A 122 -0.58 15.95 -2.26
N VAL A 123 0.70 16.15 -2.57
CA VAL A 123 1.76 15.14 -2.36
C VAL A 123 1.91 14.87 -0.86
N MET A 124 2.07 15.90 -0.04
CA MET A 124 2.21 15.73 1.41
C MET A 124 0.97 15.11 2.04
N GLY A 125 -0.23 15.46 1.57
CA GLY A 125 -1.48 14.84 2.01
C GLY A 125 -1.52 13.34 1.69
N GLY A 126 -1.08 12.93 0.51
CA GLY A 126 -0.95 11.52 0.13
C GLY A 126 0.05 10.77 1.00
N PHE A 127 1.23 11.36 1.25
CA PHE A 127 2.25 10.79 2.13
C PHE A 127 1.76 10.61 3.56
N VAL A 128 1.22 11.66 4.18
CA VAL A 128 0.72 11.61 5.56
C VAL A 128 -0.42 10.60 5.70
N THR A 129 -1.38 10.60 4.77
CA THR A 129 -2.47 9.62 4.77
C THR A 129 -1.93 8.20 4.66
N GLY A 130 -1.00 7.95 3.74
CA GLY A 130 -0.38 6.63 3.57
C GLY A 130 0.37 6.17 4.83
N LEU A 131 1.12 7.07 5.46
CA LEU A 131 1.85 6.80 6.70
C LEU A 131 0.90 6.41 7.84
N LEU A 132 -0.20 7.16 8.03
CA LEU A 132 -1.20 6.87 9.05
C LEU A 132 -1.86 5.50 8.83
N VAL A 133 -2.23 5.19 7.59
CA VAL A 133 -2.87 3.91 7.24
C VAL A 133 -1.92 2.73 7.45
N VAL A 134 -0.66 2.81 6.98
CA VAL A 134 0.36 1.76 7.22
C VAL A 134 0.59 1.56 8.71
N SER A 135 0.74 2.64 9.46
CA SER A 135 1.02 2.59 10.89
C SER A 135 -0.14 1.97 11.67
N GLY A 136 -1.37 2.38 11.37
CA GLY A 136 -2.58 1.83 11.97
C GLY A 136 -2.78 0.35 11.62
N TYR A 137 -2.60 -0.01 10.35
CA TYR A 137 -2.71 -1.39 9.89
C TYR A 137 -1.66 -2.30 10.54
N TYR A 138 -0.40 -1.86 10.58
CA TYR A 138 0.68 -2.58 11.26
C TYR A 138 0.41 -2.75 12.76
N TYR A 139 -0.03 -1.68 13.43
CA TYR A 139 -0.37 -1.72 14.85
C TYR A 139 -1.49 -2.72 15.14
N MET A 140 -2.58 -2.69 14.36
CA MET A 140 -3.69 -3.64 14.51
C MET A 140 -3.27 -5.10 14.28
N LEU A 141 -2.42 -5.36 13.29
CA LEU A 141 -1.87 -6.70 13.07
C LEU A 141 -1.02 -7.15 14.25
N LYS A 142 -0.15 -6.28 14.77
CA LYS A 142 0.74 -6.59 15.90
C LYS A 142 -0.03 -6.95 17.18
N GLN A 143 -1.22 -6.38 17.39
CA GLN A 143 -2.10 -6.71 18.52
C GLN A 143 -2.84 -8.05 18.34
N ASP A 144 -2.60 -8.79 17.26
CA ASP A 144 -3.23 -10.07 16.92
C ASP A 144 -4.77 -10.02 17.03
N VAL A 145 -5.35 -8.90 16.57
CA VAL A 145 -6.80 -8.68 16.62
C VAL A 145 -7.49 -9.68 15.67
N LYS A 146 -8.03 -10.76 16.24
CA LYS A 146 -8.70 -11.83 15.47
C LYS A 146 -9.84 -11.33 14.57
N CYS A 147 -10.49 -10.23 14.97
CA CYS A 147 -11.59 -9.61 14.24
C CYS A 147 -11.15 -8.61 13.16
N LEU A 148 -9.85 -8.35 12.99
CA LEU A 148 -9.31 -7.39 12.02
C LEU A 148 -9.89 -7.54 10.60
N PRO A 149 -9.93 -8.73 9.97
CA PRO A 149 -10.52 -8.88 8.63
C PRO A 149 -11.96 -8.38 8.55
N TRP A 150 -12.78 -8.67 9.57
CA TRP A 150 -14.18 -8.25 9.62
C TRP A 150 -14.30 -6.75 9.84
N VAL A 151 -13.49 -6.18 10.73
CA VAL A 151 -13.43 -4.72 10.94
C VAL A 151 -13.07 -4.01 9.64
N LEU A 152 -12.08 -4.49 8.89
CA LEU A 152 -11.69 -3.90 7.61
C LEU A 152 -12.78 -4.03 6.55
N ILE A 153 -13.49 -5.16 6.48
CA ILE A 153 -14.66 -5.32 5.60
C ILE A 153 -15.73 -4.28 5.96
N VAL A 154 -16.07 -4.12 7.24
CA VAL A 154 -17.08 -3.14 7.66
C VAL A 154 -16.65 -1.73 7.28
N ILE A 155 -15.40 -1.35 7.56
CA ILE A 155 -14.88 -0.01 7.23
C ILE A 155 -14.87 0.22 5.71
N ILE A 156 -14.37 -0.72 4.92
CA ILE A 156 -14.30 -0.55 3.46
C ILE A 156 -15.69 -0.50 2.83
N THR A 157 -16.67 -1.23 3.37
CA THR A 157 -18.08 -1.12 2.96
C THR A 157 -18.67 0.24 3.31
N ILE A 158 -18.43 0.76 4.51
CA ILE A 158 -18.88 2.12 4.90
C ILE A 158 -18.27 3.18 3.97
N LEU A 159 -16.97 3.09 3.70
CA LEU A 159 -16.28 3.99 2.77
C LEU A 159 -16.85 3.90 1.35
N GLN A 160 -17.16 2.69 0.88
CA GLN A 160 -17.73 2.50 -0.45
C GLN A 160 -19.17 3.04 -0.54
N ILE A 161 -19.99 2.84 0.50
CA ILE A 161 -21.33 3.45 0.60
C ILE A 161 -21.20 4.98 0.58
N TYR A 162 -20.26 5.54 1.35
CA TYR A 162 -19.99 6.97 1.32
C TYR A 162 -19.62 7.46 -0.09
N ASN A 163 -18.75 6.74 -0.81
CA ASN A 163 -18.39 7.07 -2.19
C ASN A 163 -19.62 7.12 -3.13
N VAL A 164 -20.59 6.23 -2.94
CA VAL A 164 -21.86 6.22 -3.68
C VAL A 164 -22.67 7.50 -3.46
N PHE A 165 -22.68 8.04 -2.24
CA PHE A 165 -23.40 9.28 -1.94
C PHE A 165 -22.69 10.54 -2.43
N VAL A 166 -21.35 10.51 -2.51
CA VAL A 166 -20.54 11.69 -2.82
C VAL A 166 -20.34 11.90 -4.31
N TYR A 167 -20.19 10.82 -5.07
CA TYR A 167 -19.88 10.86 -6.49
C TYR A 167 -21.11 10.56 -7.36
N LYS A 168 -21.30 11.34 -8.44
CA LYS A 168 -22.25 10.99 -9.49
C LYS A 168 -21.82 9.74 -10.27
N LEU A 169 -20.52 9.66 -10.57
CA LEU A 169 -19.89 8.51 -11.19
C LEU A 169 -18.64 8.15 -10.37
N ILE A 170 -18.70 7.01 -9.70
CA ILE A 170 -17.60 6.51 -8.87
C ILE A 170 -16.48 6.03 -9.79
N PRO A 171 -15.21 6.38 -9.51
CA PRO A 171 -14.09 5.84 -10.28
C PRO A 171 -14.09 4.30 -10.28
N SER A 172 -13.93 3.69 -11.45
CA SER A 172 -14.01 2.22 -11.63
C SER A 172 -13.03 1.46 -10.74
N HIS A 173 -11.82 2.00 -10.55
CA HIS A 173 -10.80 1.41 -9.69
C HIS A 173 -11.24 1.29 -8.22
N ALA A 174 -12.14 2.15 -7.73
CA ALA A 174 -12.67 2.04 -6.37
C ALA A 174 -13.52 0.77 -6.20
N TRP A 175 -14.44 0.53 -7.15
CA TRP A 175 -15.26 -0.68 -7.18
C TRP A 175 -14.40 -1.92 -7.32
N THR A 176 -13.47 -1.93 -8.27
CA THR A 176 -12.57 -3.06 -8.50
C THR A 176 -11.80 -3.43 -7.23
N MET A 177 -11.22 -2.45 -6.53
CA MET A 177 -10.47 -2.71 -5.30
C MET A 177 -11.37 -3.12 -4.13
N TYR A 178 -12.57 -2.55 -4.02
CA TYR A 178 -13.57 -2.99 -3.04
C TYR A 178 -13.96 -4.46 -3.23
N TYR A 179 -14.26 -4.88 -4.47
CA TYR A 179 -14.61 -6.27 -4.78
C TYR A 179 -13.44 -7.21 -4.53
N TYR A 180 -12.24 -6.89 -5.02
CA TYR A 180 -11.07 -7.73 -4.80
C TYR A 180 -10.74 -7.86 -3.32
N PHE A 181 -10.79 -6.76 -2.56
CA PHE A 181 -10.59 -6.82 -1.12
C PHE A 181 -11.62 -7.75 -0.46
N SER A 182 -12.91 -7.50 -0.68
CA SER A 182 -13.99 -8.23 -0.02
C SER A 182 -13.96 -9.72 -0.34
N VAL A 183 -13.82 -10.07 -1.63
CA VAL A 183 -13.73 -11.47 -2.07
C VAL A 183 -12.50 -12.14 -1.49
N LEU A 184 -11.34 -11.49 -1.54
CA LEU A 184 -10.09 -12.08 -1.05
C LEU A 184 -10.13 -12.35 0.47
N VAL A 185 -10.67 -11.41 1.26
CA VAL A 185 -10.83 -11.61 2.70
C VAL A 185 -11.83 -12.71 3.00
N LEU A 186 -12.99 -12.74 2.32
CA LEU A 186 -14.00 -13.79 2.52
C LEU A 186 -13.47 -15.18 2.14
N LEU A 187 -12.78 -15.30 1.00
CA LEU A 187 -12.17 -16.56 0.58
C LEU A 187 -11.16 -17.04 1.62
N GLU A 188 -10.29 -16.16 2.11
CA GLU A 188 -9.31 -16.52 3.14
C GLU A 188 -9.99 -16.96 4.44
N ARG A 189 -11.08 -16.30 4.86
CA ARG A 189 -11.87 -16.71 6.03
C ARG A 189 -12.50 -18.09 5.83
N VAL A 190 -13.15 -18.35 4.69
CA VAL A 190 -13.75 -19.67 4.37
C VAL A 190 -12.69 -20.77 4.36
N VAL A 191 -11.54 -20.52 3.74
CA VAL A 191 -10.41 -21.47 3.70
C VAL A 191 -9.84 -21.72 5.10
N SER A 192 -9.76 -20.69 5.95
CA SER A 192 -9.24 -20.81 7.31
C SER A 192 -10.15 -21.60 8.25
N LEU A 193 -11.47 -21.55 8.05
CA LEU A 193 -12.46 -22.29 8.85
C LEU A 193 -12.32 -23.82 8.69
N ASN A 194 -11.80 -24.28 7.55
CA ASN A 194 -11.56 -25.71 7.28
C ASN A 194 -10.33 -26.28 8.02
N GLY A 195 -9.73 -25.53 8.96
CA GLY A 195 -8.69 -26.02 9.87
C GLY A 195 -7.33 -26.35 9.23
N ARG A 196 -7.19 -26.17 7.90
CA ARG A 196 -5.98 -26.58 7.14
C ARG A 196 -4.99 -25.44 6.85
N PHE A 197 -5.35 -24.17 7.07
CA PHE A 197 -4.51 -23.04 6.70
C PHE A 197 -4.22 -22.08 7.86
N PHE A 198 -2.94 -21.73 8.02
CA PHE A 198 -2.49 -20.59 8.83
C PHE A 198 -3.19 -19.31 8.37
N THR A 199 -3.76 -18.54 9.30
CA THR A 199 -4.38 -17.25 8.95
C THR A 199 -3.36 -16.33 8.28
N LEU A 200 -3.72 -15.77 7.13
CA LEU A 200 -2.86 -14.80 6.42
C LEU A 200 -2.82 -13.44 7.14
N TRP A 201 -3.56 -13.31 8.24
CA TRP A 201 -3.65 -12.12 9.09
C TRP A 201 -2.71 -12.13 10.30
N GLN A 202 -2.00 -13.23 10.56
CA GLN A 202 -0.94 -13.20 11.57
C GLN A 202 0.16 -12.21 11.17
N PRO A 203 0.81 -11.53 12.13
CA PRO A 203 1.98 -10.71 11.85
C PRO A 203 3.03 -11.48 11.04
N VAL A 204 3.58 -10.84 10.02
CA VAL A 204 4.79 -11.34 9.35
C VAL A 204 5.96 -11.12 10.30
N GLN A 205 6.76 -12.17 10.54
CA GLN A 205 7.97 -12.02 11.34
C GLN A 205 9.03 -11.32 10.48
N PRO A 206 9.68 -10.24 10.94
CA PRO A 206 10.76 -9.62 10.20
C PRO A 206 11.94 -10.59 10.05
N ILE A 207 12.66 -10.53 8.92
CA ILE A 207 13.89 -11.34 8.76
C ILE A 207 14.83 -10.94 9.89
N LYS A 208 15.14 -11.90 10.77
CA LYS A 208 16.23 -11.76 11.72
C LYS A 208 17.50 -11.54 10.88
N LYS A 209 18.16 -10.38 11.04
CA LYS A 209 19.54 -10.21 10.53
C LYS A 209 20.30 -11.45 10.96
N HIS A 210 20.88 -12.18 10.01
CA HIS A 210 21.76 -13.30 10.33
C HIS A 210 22.62 -12.87 11.50
N GLN A 211 22.50 -13.59 12.63
CA GLN A 211 23.50 -13.46 13.67
C GLN A 211 24.83 -13.70 12.96
N PRO A 212 25.78 -12.76 13.01
CA PRO A 212 27.08 -13.00 12.41
C PRO A 212 27.59 -14.31 12.98
N PHE A 213 28.11 -15.15 12.09
CA PHE A 213 28.78 -16.42 12.35
C PHE A 213 29.67 -16.28 13.60
N ARG A 214 29.12 -16.51 14.79
CA ARG A 214 29.82 -16.33 16.05
C ARG A 214 30.58 -17.62 16.28
N GLU A 215 31.86 -17.55 15.93
CA GLU A 215 32.96 -18.33 16.49
C GLU A 215 32.69 -19.83 16.62
N MET A 216 33.06 -20.59 15.59
CA MET A 216 33.70 -21.88 15.85
C MET A 216 35.03 -21.58 16.54
N ARG A 217 34.97 -21.37 17.85
CA ARG A 217 36.15 -21.31 18.69
C ARG A 217 36.69 -22.74 18.70
N TYR A 218 37.85 -22.91 18.06
CA TYR A 218 38.65 -24.11 18.13
C TYR A 218 38.92 -24.43 19.60
N GLU A 219 38.30 -25.49 20.11
CA GLU A 219 38.81 -26.17 21.31
C GLU A 219 39.99 -27.01 20.84
N SER A 220 41.18 -26.52 21.16
CA SER A 220 42.48 -27.19 21.06
C SER A 220 42.69 -28.14 22.24
#